data_AF-A0A954FS00-F1
#
_entry.id   AF-A0A954FS00-F1
#
_cell.length_a   1.000
_cell.length_b   1.000
_cell.length_c   1.000
_cell.angle_alpha   90.00
_cell.angle_beta   90.00
_cell.angle_gamma   90.00
#
_symmetry.space_group_name_H-M   'P 1'
#
loop_
_entity.id
_entity.type
_entity.pdbx_description
1 polymer ?
#
loop_
_entity_poly.entity_id
_entity_poly.type
_entity_poly.pdbx_seq_one_letter_code
_entity_poly.pdbx_strand_id
1 'polypeptide(L)'
;MAWRIEEFVVRGEIRNGNRNTVSGWLEVLRTEKVGDQQSVEPTLVMLSLTGNLTGDLEGRTFRFAVRKHDLPQPQPALDHKFQLQQVGAMGDNLYRTVRVPSIPIEEYLEMCDRGETPPEELRASIYLEWFSQNGRIVLELLDPKIEWEGEYCDLADPESDESSTQDDMGPPEITTIIRHDDGTFEVVDEPNDSSDPQDDADPFALFPSNLEDQIRESAGANSLDTDAGLHTDDDVPWMDSEVAGDASPPKLRNWDEVLPGIDPETKAMYEQWDEVIYGTKDEPLTWLFEEPLCLPKPDDVKDEKHA
;
A
#
# COMPACT_ATOMS: atom_id res chain seq x y z
N MET A 1 -2.86 13.79 15.85
CA MET A 1 -4.24 13.42 16.27
C MET A 1 -4.67 12.24 15.44
N ALA A 2 -5.44 11.30 16.01
CA ALA A 2 -5.97 10.15 15.31
C ALA A 2 -7.50 10.20 15.32
N TRP A 3 -8.13 9.95 14.17
CA TRP A 3 -9.58 9.81 14.05
C TRP A 3 -9.97 8.36 14.27
N ARG A 4 -10.88 8.13 15.20
CA ARG A 4 -11.55 6.84 15.41
C ARG A 4 -12.94 6.95 14.84
N ILE A 5 -13.24 6.15 13.83
CA ILE A 5 -14.45 6.34 13.02
C ILE A 5 -15.48 5.22 13.14
N GLU A 6 -15.22 4.20 13.96
CA GLU A 6 -16.04 3.00 14.13
C GLU A 6 -17.51 3.30 14.42
N GLU A 7 -17.81 4.33 15.20
CA GLU A 7 -19.17 4.69 15.60
C GLU A 7 -19.95 5.38 14.47
N PHE A 8 -19.27 5.90 13.44
CA PHE A 8 -19.90 6.61 12.33
C PHE A 8 -20.11 5.72 11.11
N VAL A 9 -19.36 4.62 10.97
CA VAL A 9 -19.42 3.74 9.79
C VAL A 9 -20.63 2.81 9.87
N VAL A 10 -21.42 2.77 8.79
CA VAL A 10 -22.58 1.89 8.65
C VAL A 10 -22.22 0.64 7.86
N ARG A 11 -21.47 0.81 6.77
CA ARG A 11 -21.02 -0.27 5.88
C ARG A 11 -19.87 0.23 5.02
N GLY A 12 -19.20 -0.68 4.34
CA GLY A 12 -18.14 -0.34 3.41
C GLY A 12 -17.74 -1.51 2.53
N GLU A 13 -16.87 -1.21 1.59
CA GLU A 13 -16.23 -2.15 0.69
C GLU A 13 -14.74 -1.84 0.63
N ILE A 14 -13.93 -2.88 0.77
CA ILE A 14 -12.47 -2.81 0.68
C ILE A 14 -12.01 -3.78 -0.40
N ARG A 15 -11.19 -3.29 -1.31
CA ARG A 15 -10.60 -4.01 -2.44
C ARG A 15 -9.09 -4.02 -2.26
N ASN A 16 -8.52 -5.18 -2.00
CA ASN A 16 -7.08 -5.43 -1.91
C ASN A 16 -6.64 -6.49 -2.93
N GLY A 17 -7.21 -6.45 -4.14
CA GLY A 17 -6.89 -7.42 -5.20
C GLY A 17 -5.67 -7.04 -6.06
N ASN A 18 -5.21 -5.79 -5.98
CA ASN A 18 -4.10 -5.26 -6.76
C ASN A 18 -2.89 -5.02 -5.88
N ARG A 19 -1.70 -5.32 -6.38
CA ARG A 19 -0.44 -5.12 -5.65
C ARG A 19 -0.27 -3.67 -5.22
N ASN A 20 0.11 -3.48 -3.97
CA ASN A 20 0.41 -2.20 -3.33
C ASN A 20 -0.73 -1.18 -3.38
N THR A 21 -1.98 -1.63 -3.57
CA THR A 21 -3.14 -0.75 -3.68
C THR A 21 -4.35 -1.31 -2.93
N VAL A 22 -4.80 -0.56 -1.93
CA VAL A 22 -6.08 -0.76 -1.27
C VAL A 22 -7.04 0.34 -1.70
N SER A 23 -8.17 -0.02 -2.29
CA SER A 23 -9.21 0.92 -2.70
C SER A 23 -10.56 0.53 -2.12
N GLY A 24 -11.52 1.45 -2.09
CA GLY A 24 -12.82 1.13 -1.53
C GLY A 24 -13.68 2.32 -1.20
N TRP A 25 -14.74 2.08 -0.45
CA TRP A 25 -15.62 3.12 0.05
C TRP A 25 -16.19 2.76 1.42
N LEU A 26 -16.51 3.77 2.22
CA LEU A 26 -17.20 3.65 3.50
C LEU A 26 -18.44 4.53 3.47
N GLU A 27 -19.58 4.02 3.93
CA GLU A 27 -20.75 4.84 4.21
C GLU A 27 -20.71 5.26 5.68
N VAL A 28 -20.61 6.57 5.92
CA VAL A 28 -20.49 7.17 7.25
C VAL A 28 -21.65 8.12 7.54
N LEU A 29 -22.10 8.17 8.78
CA LEU A 29 -23.08 9.15 9.23
C LEU A 29 -22.39 10.48 9.48
N ARG A 30 -22.88 11.55 8.83
CA ARG A 30 -22.28 12.89 8.92
C ARG A 30 -23.31 13.92 9.35
N THR A 31 -22.87 14.93 10.11
CA THR A 31 -23.72 16.08 10.41
C THR A 31 -23.73 17.01 9.22
N GLU A 32 -24.91 17.26 8.66
CA GLU A 32 -25.10 18.35 7.72
C GLU A 32 -25.76 19.53 8.43
N LYS A 33 -25.18 20.73 8.24
CA LYS A 33 -25.76 21.98 8.71
C LYS A 33 -26.35 22.71 7.51
N VAL A 34 -27.67 22.63 7.37
CA VAL A 34 -28.41 23.42 6.39
C VAL A 34 -29.08 24.57 7.14
N GLY A 35 -28.43 25.73 7.15
CA GLY A 35 -28.87 26.89 7.94
C GLY A 35 -28.74 26.63 9.45
N ASP A 36 -29.85 26.78 10.18
CA ASP A 36 -29.93 26.58 11.64
C ASP A 36 -30.37 25.14 12.04
N GLN A 37 -30.60 24.26 11.06
CA GLN A 37 -31.00 22.87 11.29
C GLN A 37 -29.82 21.93 11.08
N GLN A 38 -29.62 21.03 12.04
CA GLN A 38 -28.60 19.98 12.00
C GLN A 38 -29.29 18.65 11.70
N SER A 39 -29.00 18.07 10.53
CA SER A 39 -29.45 16.74 10.12
C SER A 39 -28.28 15.76 10.16
N VAL A 40 -28.59 14.47 10.30
CA VAL A 40 -27.60 13.39 10.20
C VAL A 40 -27.94 12.58 8.96
N GLU A 41 -27.04 12.60 7.97
CA GLU A 41 -27.24 11.91 6.70
C GLU A 41 -26.07 10.97 6.38
N PRO A 42 -26.33 9.80 5.74
CA PRO A 42 -25.26 8.93 5.25
C PRO A 42 -24.49 9.59 4.10
N THR A 43 -23.16 9.58 4.19
CA THR A 43 -22.25 10.12 3.19
C THR A 43 -21.19 9.07 2.83
N LEU A 44 -20.78 9.02 1.56
CA LEU A 44 -19.72 8.12 1.12
C LEU A 44 -18.34 8.77 1.31
N VAL A 45 -17.41 7.99 1.87
CA VAL A 45 -15.99 8.27 1.98
C VAL A 45 -15.28 7.32 1.03
N MET A 46 -14.50 7.85 0.08
CA MET A 46 -13.75 7.07 -0.91
C MET A 46 -12.34 6.81 -0.40
N LEU A 47 -11.84 5.60 -0.61
CA LEU A 47 -10.50 5.17 -0.20
C LEU A 47 -9.63 4.89 -1.42
N SER A 48 -8.45 5.48 -1.47
CA SER A 48 -7.37 5.20 -2.43
C SER A 48 -6.04 5.21 -1.67
N LEU A 49 -5.62 4.03 -1.22
CA LEU A 49 -4.53 3.87 -0.26
C LEU A 49 -3.41 3.02 -0.87
N THR A 50 -2.16 3.43 -0.65
CA THR A 50 -0.97 2.67 -1.06
C THR A 50 -0.61 1.65 0.02
N GLY A 51 -0.22 0.45 -0.40
CA GLY A 51 0.12 -0.68 0.46
C GLY A 51 -0.85 -1.86 0.29
N ASN A 52 -0.65 -2.92 1.06
CA ASN A 52 -1.47 -4.13 1.04
C ASN A 52 -2.09 -4.40 2.41
N LEU A 53 -3.23 -5.08 2.43
CA LEU A 53 -3.70 -5.77 3.64
C LEU A 53 -2.90 -7.06 3.86
N THR A 54 -2.89 -7.54 5.09
CA THR A 54 -2.08 -8.67 5.55
C THR A 54 -2.95 -9.76 6.17
N GLY A 55 -2.43 -10.99 6.19
CA GLY A 55 -3.08 -12.13 6.83
C GLY A 55 -4.39 -12.52 6.14
N ASP A 56 -5.47 -12.72 6.89
CA ASP A 56 -6.75 -13.18 6.33
C ASP A 56 -7.43 -12.19 5.37
N LEU A 57 -6.95 -10.94 5.29
CA LEU A 57 -7.45 -9.88 4.40
C LEU A 57 -6.59 -9.68 3.14
N GLU A 58 -5.43 -10.33 3.09
CA GLU A 58 -4.51 -10.26 1.96
C GLU A 58 -5.18 -10.73 0.66
N GLY A 59 -4.92 -10.06 -0.46
CA GLY A 59 -5.45 -10.44 -1.78
C GLY A 59 -6.96 -10.43 -1.95
N ARG A 60 -7.73 -10.00 -0.94
CA ARG A 60 -9.19 -10.16 -0.92
C ARG A 60 -9.94 -8.86 -1.14
N THR A 61 -11.10 -9.00 -1.76
CA THR A 61 -12.13 -7.97 -1.78
C THR A 61 -13.27 -8.39 -0.86
N PHE A 62 -13.74 -7.48 -0.02
CA PHE A 62 -14.84 -7.76 0.90
C PHE A 62 -15.72 -6.54 1.15
N ARG A 63 -17.00 -6.81 1.32
CA ARG A 63 -17.99 -5.87 1.84
C ARG A 63 -18.26 -6.17 3.29
N PHE A 64 -18.54 -5.14 4.07
CA PHE A 64 -18.97 -5.30 5.43
C PHE A 64 -20.12 -4.36 5.78
N ALA A 65 -20.96 -4.78 6.72
CA ALA A 65 -22.02 -3.94 7.29
C ALA A 65 -22.08 -4.10 8.80
N VAL A 66 -22.22 -2.98 9.51
CA VAL A 66 -22.46 -2.96 10.95
C VAL A 66 -23.92 -3.34 11.21
N ARG A 67 -24.16 -4.19 12.21
CA ARG A 67 -25.52 -4.61 12.56
C ARG A 67 -26.24 -3.43 13.20
N LYS A 68 -27.49 -3.18 12.79
CA LYS A 68 -28.29 -2.03 13.26
C LYS A 68 -28.44 -1.96 14.79
N HIS A 69 -28.43 -3.12 15.47
CA HIS A 69 -28.56 -3.18 16.93
C HIS A 69 -27.29 -2.70 17.66
N ASP A 70 -26.14 -2.78 17.00
CA ASP A 70 -24.84 -2.46 17.60
C ASP A 70 -24.44 -1.00 17.35
N LEU A 71 -25.22 -0.27 16.54
CA LEU A 71 -25.02 1.16 16.34
C LEU A 71 -25.40 1.94 17.60
N PRO A 72 -24.53 2.82 18.11
CA PRO A 72 -24.83 3.63 19.29
C PRO A 72 -26.05 4.52 19.07
N GLN A 73 -26.85 4.69 20.14
CA GLN A 73 -28.00 5.59 20.17
C GLN A 73 -27.78 6.67 21.24
N PRO A 74 -27.86 7.97 20.91
CA PRO A 74 -28.11 8.53 19.58
C PRO A 74 -26.94 8.28 18.61
N GLN A 75 -27.24 8.17 17.31
CA GLN A 75 -26.22 7.95 16.28
C GLN A 75 -25.27 9.16 16.25
N PRO A 76 -23.98 8.97 16.58
CA PRO A 76 -23.00 10.02 16.47
C PRO A 76 -22.76 10.29 14.98
N ALA A 77 -22.33 11.50 14.69
CA ALA A 77 -22.19 11.95 13.31
C ALA A 77 -20.86 12.66 13.14
N LEU A 78 -20.16 12.27 12.07
CA LEU A 78 -18.80 12.69 11.77
C LEU A 78 -18.78 14.18 11.43
N ASP A 79 -17.71 14.86 11.87
CA ASP A 79 -17.53 16.30 11.66
C ASP A 79 -17.46 16.64 10.17
N HIS A 80 -18.09 17.74 9.75
CA HIS A 80 -17.98 18.30 8.42
C HIS A 80 -16.53 18.61 7.99
N LYS A 81 -15.60 18.77 8.92
CA LYS A 81 -14.17 18.96 8.59
C LYS A 81 -13.47 17.70 8.07
N PHE A 82 -14.06 16.52 8.27
CA PHE A 82 -13.48 15.28 7.79
C PHE A 82 -13.55 15.23 6.26
N GLN A 83 -12.39 15.09 5.61
CA GLN A 83 -12.31 14.94 4.15
C GLN A 83 -12.95 13.63 3.71
N LEU A 84 -13.70 13.65 2.61
CA LEU A 84 -14.40 12.43 2.12
C LEU A 84 -13.55 11.58 1.19
N GLN A 85 -12.56 12.17 0.52
CA GLN A 85 -11.61 11.42 -0.30
C GLN A 85 -10.35 11.17 0.51
N GLN A 86 -10.12 9.89 0.84
CA GLN A 86 -8.95 9.44 1.60
C GLN A 86 -7.88 8.98 0.64
N VAL A 87 -6.76 9.72 0.60
CA VAL A 87 -5.57 9.29 -0.13
C VAL A 87 -4.38 9.27 0.81
N GLY A 88 -3.63 8.19 0.80
CA GLY A 88 -2.42 8.05 1.60
C GLY A 88 -1.98 6.60 1.72
N ALA A 89 -1.36 6.22 2.84
CA ALA A 89 -0.76 4.90 3.01
C ALA A 89 -1.56 4.05 4.00
N MET A 90 -1.67 2.76 3.71
CA MET A 90 -2.13 1.76 4.67
C MET A 90 -1.14 1.67 5.83
N GLY A 91 -1.70 1.57 7.04
CA GLY A 91 -0.96 1.22 8.25
C GLY A 91 -1.30 -0.21 8.67
N ASP A 92 -1.37 -0.40 9.98
CA ASP A 92 -1.68 -1.70 10.56
C ASP A 92 -3.10 -2.17 10.19
N ASN A 93 -3.23 -3.46 9.92
CA ASN A 93 -4.52 -4.08 9.65
C ASN A 93 -4.55 -5.46 10.28
N LEU A 94 -5.72 -5.87 10.76
CA LEU A 94 -5.87 -7.14 11.44
C LEU A 94 -7.31 -7.63 11.36
N TYR A 95 -7.47 -8.87 10.92
CA TYR A 95 -8.70 -9.63 11.09
C TYR A 95 -8.48 -10.72 12.12
N ARG A 96 -9.32 -10.76 13.16
CA ARG A 96 -9.18 -11.73 14.25
C ARG A 96 -10.52 -12.09 14.87
N THR A 97 -10.56 -13.22 15.55
CA THR A 97 -11.67 -13.55 16.45
C THR A 97 -11.33 -13.08 17.86
N VAL A 98 -12.20 -12.26 18.45
CA VAL A 98 -12.06 -11.71 19.81
C VAL A 98 -13.10 -12.31 20.75
N ARG A 99 -12.76 -12.43 22.02
CA ARG A 99 -13.67 -12.85 23.09
C ARG A 99 -14.38 -11.60 23.62
N VAL A 100 -15.70 -11.57 23.53
CA VAL A 100 -16.56 -10.46 23.94
C VAL A 100 -17.44 -10.90 25.12
N PRO A 101 -17.45 -10.17 26.23
CA PRO A 101 -18.38 -10.42 27.32
C PRO A 101 -19.84 -10.37 26.85
N SER A 102 -20.64 -11.37 27.23
CA SER A 102 -22.09 -11.35 26.96
C SER A 102 -22.88 -10.51 27.97
N ILE A 103 -22.23 -10.11 29.06
CA ILE A 103 -22.77 -9.30 30.15
C ILE A 103 -22.13 -7.90 30.18
N PRO A 104 -22.77 -6.91 30.82
CA PRO A 104 -22.20 -5.58 31.00
C PRO A 104 -20.80 -5.64 31.63
N ILE A 105 -19.94 -4.70 31.26
CA ILE A 105 -18.53 -4.72 31.65
C ILE A 105 -18.35 -4.62 33.17
N GLU A 106 -19.24 -3.91 33.87
CA GLU A 106 -19.21 -3.81 35.33
C GLU A 106 -19.45 -5.17 35.99
N GLU A 107 -20.47 -5.90 35.54
CA GLU A 107 -20.78 -7.24 36.06
C GLU A 107 -19.68 -8.26 35.69
N TYR A 108 -19.12 -8.12 34.49
CA TYR A 108 -17.98 -8.91 34.04
C TYR A 108 -16.76 -8.75 34.96
N LEU A 109 -16.44 -7.52 35.33
CA LEU A 109 -15.33 -7.22 36.25
C LEU A 109 -15.61 -7.77 37.65
N GLU A 110 -16.84 -7.60 38.16
CA GLU A 110 -17.23 -8.16 39.46
C GLU A 110 -17.14 -9.69 39.50
N MET A 111 -17.51 -10.39 38.43
CA MET A 111 -17.36 -11.85 38.33
C MET A 111 -15.89 -12.25 38.29
N CYS A 112 -15.05 -11.53 37.54
CA CYS A 112 -13.61 -11.74 37.51
C CYS A 112 -12.99 -11.57 38.90
N ASP A 113 -13.38 -10.53 39.64
CA ASP A 113 -12.91 -10.27 41.00
C ASP A 113 -13.34 -11.37 42.00
N ARG A 114 -14.49 -12.01 41.75
CA ARG A 114 -14.95 -13.19 42.50
C ARG A 114 -14.26 -14.49 42.08
N GLY A 115 -13.45 -14.48 41.03
CA GLY A 115 -12.79 -15.66 40.46
C GLY A 115 -13.73 -16.58 39.66
N GLU A 116 -14.88 -16.08 39.25
CA GLU A 116 -15.82 -16.77 38.37
C GLU A 116 -15.42 -16.55 36.90
N THR A 117 -15.70 -17.52 36.02
CA THR A 117 -15.50 -17.36 34.57
C THR A 117 -16.76 -16.76 33.94
N PRO A 118 -16.75 -15.48 33.53
CA PRO A 118 -17.93 -14.86 32.97
C PRO A 118 -18.30 -15.49 31.62
N PRO A 119 -19.57 -15.44 31.21
CA PRO A 119 -19.98 -15.92 29.91
C PRO A 119 -19.44 -15.00 28.80
N GLU A 120 -18.63 -15.58 27.91
CA GLU A 120 -17.98 -14.89 26.80
C GLU A 120 -18.36 -15.52 25.46
N GLU A 121 -18.49 -14.68 24.43
CA GLU A 121 -18.79 -15.08 23.07
C GLU A 121 -17.60 -14.77 22.16
N LEU A 122 -17.31 -15.65 21.22
CA LEU A 122 -16.32 -15.41 20.18
C LEU A 122 -16.98 -14.63 19.04
N ARG A 123 -16.44 -13.45 18.71
CA ARG A 123 -16.93 -12.59 17.63
C ARG A 123 -15.79 -12.18 16.71
N ALA A 124 -16.10 -11.99 15.43
CA ALA A 124 -15.12 -11.47 14.48
C ALA A 124 -14.81 -9.99 14.76
N SER A 125 -13.60 -9.55 14.48
CA SER A 125 -13.18 -8.15 14.59
C SER A 125 -12.30 -7.79 13.41
N ILE A 126 -12.61 -6.66 12.78
CA ILE A 126 -11.78 -6.04 11.74
C ILE A 126 -11.17 -4.77 12.34
N TYR A 127 -9.85 -4.67 12.26
CA TYR A 127 -9.10 -3.46 12.55
C TYR A 127 -8.40 -2.99 11.27
N LEU A 128 -8.62 -1.75 10.88
CA LEU A 128 -7.97 -1.10 9.76
C LEU A 128 -7.42 0.25 10.21
N GLU A 129 -6.17 0.49 9.89
CA GLU A 129 -5.50 1.78 10.10
C GLU A 129 -4.90 2.29 8.80
N TRP A 130 -5.00 3.60 8.59
CA TRP A 130 -4.33 4.27 7.49
C TRP A 130 -3.99 5.72 7.84
N PHE A 131 -3.14 6.32 7.02
CA PHE A 131 -2.71 7.69 7.14
C PHE A 131 -3.14 8.46 5.91
N SER A 132 -3.85 9.57 6.09
CA SER A 132 -4.38 10.41 5.01
C SER A 132 -4.21 11.90 5.30
N GLN A 133 -4.86 12.74 4.50
CA GLN A 133 -4.98 14.19 4.72
C GLN A 133 -5.64 14.54 6.06
N ASN A 134 -6.48 13.64 6.59
CA ASN A 134 -7.10 13.79 7.91
C ASN A 134 -6.15 13.37 9.05
N GLY A 135 -4.94 12.91 8.74
CA GLY A 135 -3.99 12.32 9.68
C GLY A 135 -4.17 10.80 9.79
N ARG A 136 -3.88 10.24 10.96
CA ARG A 136 -4.09 8.81 11.26
C ARG A 136 -5.58 8.54 11.43
N ILE A 137 -6.10 7.54 10.75
CA ILE A 137 -7.48 7.08 10.89
C ILE A 137 -7.46 5.61 11.29
N VAL A 138 -8.36 5.28 12.22
CA VAL A 138 -8.55 3.94 12.75
C VAL A 138 -10.03 3.56 12.64
N LEU A 139 -10.28 2.38 12.11
CA LEU A 139 -11.58 1.74 12.04
C LEU A 139 -11.49 0.37 12.70
N GLU A 140 -12.14 0.21 13.85
CA GLU A 140 -12.25 -1.07 14.56
C GLU A 140 -13.71 -1.49 14.64
N LEU A 141 -14.10 -2.51 13.89
CA LEU A 141 -15.46 -3.03 13.86
C LEU A 141 -15.54 -4.35 14.60
N LEU A 142 -16.54 -4.47 15.47
CA LEU A 142 -16.87 -5.69 16.20
C LEU A 142 -18.08 -6.38 15.57
N ASP A 143 -17.93 -7.68 15.31
CA ASP A 143 -18.91 -8.56 14.70
C ASP A 143 -19.57 -8.05 13.40
N PRO A 144 -18.81 -7.44 12.46
CA PRO A 144 -19.38 -6.96 11.22
C PRO A 144 -19.89 -8.14 10.37
N LYS A 145 -20.98 -7.92 9.63
CA LYS A 145 -21.43 -8.88 8.62
C LYS A 145 -20.53 -8.74 7.39
N ILE A 146 -19.60 -9.68 7.20
CA ILE A 146 -18.65 -9.68 6.08
C ILE A 146 -19.19 -10.54 4.94
N GLU A 147 -19.12 -10.01 3.73
CA GLU A 147 -19.41 -10.70 2.47
C GLU A 147 -18.15 -10.63 1.60
N TRP A 148 -17.51 -11.77 1.36
CA TRP A 148 -16.32 -11.87 0.52
C TRP A 148 -16.72 -11.85 -0.96
N GLU A 149 -15.99 -11.08 -1.76
CA GLU A 149 -16.22 -10.93 -3.20
C GLU A 149 -15.03 -11.50 -3.97
N GLY A 150 -15.31 -12.41 -4.90
CA GLY A 150 -14.30 -13.04 -5.76
C GLY A 150 -13.49 -14.15 -5.10
N GLU A 151 -12.51 -14.64 -5.84
CA GLU A 151 -11.48 -15.57 -5.36
C GLU A 151 -10.28 -14.76 -4.83
N TYR A 152 -9.42 -15.41 -4.04
CA TYR A 152 -8.18 -14.81 -3.54
C TYR A 152 -7.26 -14.45 -4.71
N CYS A 153 -6.71 -13.23 -4.72
CA CYS A 153 -5.72 -12.80 -5.70
C CYS A 153 -4.30 -12.90 -5.14
N ASP A 154 -3.51 -13.86 -5.65
CA ASP A 154 -2.09 -14.04 -5.32
C ASP A 154 -1.23 -12.81 -5.68
N LEU A 155 -1.73 -11.90 -6.54
CA LEU A 155 -1.01 -10.70 -6.97
C LEU A 155 -0.79 -9.67 -5.85
N ALA A 156 -1.54 -9.76 -4.75
CA ALA A 156 -1.34 -8.87 -3.60
C ALA A 156 -0.27 -9.36 -2.63
N ASP A 157 0.17 -10.63 -2.75
CA ASP A 157 1.28 -11.11 -1.95
C ASP A 157 2.51 -10.25 -2.28
N PRO A 158 3.24 -9.74 -1.27
CA PRO A 158 4.59 -9.29 -1.53
C PRO A 158 5.32 -10.49 -2.13
N GLU A 159 5.90 -10.33 -3.34
CA GLU A 159 6.81 -11.33 -3.90
C GLU A 159 7.64 -11.86 -2.76
N SER A 160 7.57 -13.17 -2.52
CA SER A 160 8.39 -13.80 -1.52
C SER A 160 9.80 -13.29 -1.77
N ASP A 161 10.35 -12.52 -0.84
CA ASP A 161 11.79 -12.29 -0.79
C ASP A 161 12.34 -13.69 -0.92
N GLU A 162 12.88 -14.05 -2.10
CA GLU A 162 13.42 -15.37 -2.31
C GLU A 162 14.46 -15.47 -1.22
N SER A 163 14.11 -16.27 -0.20
CA SER A 163 14.91 -16.46 0.97
C SER A 163 16.24 -16.86 0.42
N SER A 164 17.20 -15.95 0.53
CA SER A 164 18.58 -16.14 0.15
C SER A 164 18.91 -17.52 0.65
N THR A 165 19.17 -18.42 -0.30
CA THR A 165 19.57 -19.77 0.03
C THR A 165 20.69 -19.64 1.04
N GLN A 166 20.43 -20.27 2.17
CA GLN A 166 21.20 -20.30 3.37
C GLN A 166 22.60 -20.84 3.06
N ASP A 167 23.50 -20.01 2.51
CA ASP A 167 24.93 -20.26 2.28
C ASP A 167 25.65 -18.98 1.76
N ASP A 168 25.41 -17.81 2.37
CA ASP A 168 26.39 -16.72 2.32
C ASP A 168 26.26 -15.79 3.54
N MET A 169 26.38 -16.37 4.74
CA MET A 169 26.74 -15.60 5.92
C MET A 169 28.23 -15.25 5.80
N GLY A 170 28.50 -14.01 5.38
CA GLY A 170 29.80 -13.37 5.66
C GLY A 170 30.15 -13.51 7.15
N PRO A 171 31.45 -13.53 7.50
CA PRO A 171 31.88 -13.89 8.85
C PRO A 171 31.20 -13.00 9.89
N PRO A 172 30.69 -13.57 11.01
CA PRO A 172 30.03 -12.78 12.03
C PRO A 172 31.02 -11.79 12.65
N GLU A 173 30.59 -10.54 12.84
CA GLU A 173 31.28 -9.60 13.72
C GLU A 173 31.30 -10.18 15.13
N ILE A 174 32.48 -10.60 15.59
CA ILE A 174 32.68 -11.16 16.93
C ILE A 174 32.88 -9.98 17.89
N THR A 175 31.82 -9.51 18.53
CA THR A 175 31.96 -8.62 19.69
C THR A 175 32.51 -9.41 20.87
N THR A 176 33.74 -9.12 21.29
CA THR A 176 34.40 -9.81 22.41
C THR A 176 34.09 -9.07 23.72
N ILE A 177 33.43 -9.75 24.66
CA ILE A 177 33.17 -9.22 26.02
C ILE A 177 34.21 -9.80 26.97
N ILE A 178 35.07 -8.95 27.53
CA ILE A 178 36.08 -9.35 28.52
C ILE A 178 35.56 -9.02 29.92
N ARG A 179 35.56 -10.00 30.81
CA ARG A 179 35.17 -9.83 32.21
C ARG A 179 36.42 -9.72 33.08
N HIS A 180 36.56 -8.61 33.79
CA HIS A 180 37.66 -8.40 34.73
C HIS A 180 37.30 -8.95 36.12
N ASP A 181 38.31 -9.39 36.89
CA ASP A 181 38.15 -10.00 38.22
C ASP A 181 37.63 -9.03 39.30
N ASP A 182 37.52 -7.73 38.99
CA ASP A 182 36.91 -6.70 39.85
C ASP A 182 35.39 -6.56 39.66
N GLY A 183 34.79 -7.36 38.77
CA GLY A 183 33.36 -7.37 38.48
C GLY A 183 32.91 -6.37 37.43
N THR A 184 33.83 -5.68 36.76
CA THR A 184 33.53 -4.81 35.60
C THR A 184 33.58 -5.57 34.27
N PHE A 185 32.78 -5.12 33.31
CA PHE A 185 32.72 -5.67 31.96
C PHE A 185 33.21 -4.62 30.96
N GLU A 186 34.07 -5.03 30.04
CA GLU A 186 34.54 -4.18 28.95
C GLU A 186 34.11 -4.81 27.62
N VAL A 187 33.38 -4.04 26.82
CA VAL A 187 33.01 -4.39 25.44
C VAL A 187 34.07 -3.77 24.55
N VAL A 188 34.90 -4.61 23.93
CA VAL A 188 35.92 -4.17 23.00
C VAL A 188 35.37 -4.37 21.59
N ASP A 189 34.96 -3.26 20.96
CA ASP A 189 34.74 -3.21 19.53
C ASP A 189 36.13 -3.08 18.87
N GLU A 190 36.57 -4.11 18.14
CA GLU A 190 37.75 -3.95 17.29
C GLU A 190 37.42 -2.95 16.17
N PRO A 191 38.23 -1.89 15.99
CA PRO A 191 37.98 -0.93 14.94
C PRO A 191 38.26 -1.57 13.58
N ASN A 192 37.25 -1.56 12.71
CA ASN A 192 37.44 -1.70 11.26
C ASN A 192 38.28 -0.50 10.79
N ASP A 193 39.60 -0.67 10.81
CA ASP A 193 40.60 0.30 10.37
C ASP A 193 40.61 0.37 8.83
N SER A 194 39.73 1.19 8.27
CA SER A 194 40.00 1.95 7.05
C SER A 194 38.85 2.92 6.76
N SER A 195 38.93 4.13 7.33
CA SER A 195 38.31 5.31 6.74
C SER A 195 39.34 6.44 6.79
N ASP A 196 40.26 6.41 5.83
CA ASP A 196 41.11 7.54 5.50
C ASP A 196 40.24 8.64 4.87
N PRO A 197 40.26 9.90 5.36
CA PRO A 197 39.45 10.98 4.81
C PRO A 197 40.08 11.61 3.55
N GLN A 198 40.62 10.79 2.63
CA GLN A 198 41.25 11.28 1.39
C GLN A 198 40.68 10.74 0.07
N ASP A 199 39.67 9.86 0.09
CA ASP A 199 39.08 9.31 -1.14
C ASP A 199 37.68 9.90 -1.43
N ASP A 200 37.63 11.20 -1.72
CA ASP A 200 36.55 11.82 -2.52
C ASP A 200 36.94 11.87 -4.02
N ALA A 201 38.00 11.17 -4.42
CA ALA A 201 38.37 11.07 -5.82
C ALA A 201 37.52 9.99 -6.48
N ASP A 202 36.55 10.38 -7.31
CA ASP A 202 35.81 9.50 -8.22
C ASP A 202 36.81 8.61 -8.99
N PRO A 203 36.99 7.33 -8.59
CA PRO A 203 38.05 6.49 -9.12
C PRO A 203 37.77 6.06 -10.57
N PHE A 204 36.53 6.26 -11.02
CA PHE A 204 36.07 5.93 -12.37
C PHE A 204 35.98 7.17 -13.27
N ALA A 205 36.23 8.38 -12.74
CA ALA A 205 36.10 9.66 -13.44
C ALA A 205 34.78 9.77 -14.24
N LEU A 206 33.71 9.21 -13.70
CA LEU A 206 32.39 9.18 -14.33
C LEU A 206 31.74 10.56 -14.30
N PHE A 207 32.15 11.41 -13.36
CA PHE A 207 31.62 12.75 -13.23
C PHE A 207 32.72 13.81 -13.42
N PRO A 208 32.44 14.89 -14.19
CA PRO A 208 33.35 16.01 -14.27
C PRO A 208 33.45 16.68 -12.89
N SER A 209 34.64 17.11 -12.51
CA SER A 209 34.94 17.67 -11.17
C SER A 209 34.22 18.98 -10.83
N ASN A 210 33.39 19.50 -11.74
CA ASN A 210 32.56 20.69 -11.59
C ASN A 210 31.04 20.40 -11.76
N LEU A 211 30.62 19.13 -11.65
CA LEU A 211 29.21 18.74 -11.74
C LEU A 211 28.36 19.43 -10.67
N GLU A 212 28.84 19.50 -9.44
CA GLU A 212 28.12 20.15 -8.32
C GLU A 212 27.90 21.65 -8.57
N ASP A 213 28.90 22.33 -9.15
CA ASP A 213 28.78 23.72 -9.55
C ASP A 213 27.79 23.91 -10.70
N GLN A 214 27.75 22.99 -11.68
CA GLN A 214 26.76 23.01 -12.77
C GLN A 214 25.34 22.76 -12.28
N ILE A 215 25.14 21.84 -11.34
CA ILE A 215 23.82 21.58 -10.73
C ILE A 215 23.37 22.82 -9.95
N ARG A 216 24.29 23.51 -9.26
CA ARG A 216 23.98 24.72 -8.52
C ARG A 216 23.69 25.93 -9.41
N GLU A 217 24.42 26.08 -10.52
CA GLU A 217 24.14 27.12 -11.53
C GLU A 217 22.80 26.88 -12.25
N SER A 218 22.48 25.63 -12.58
CA SER A 218 21.21 25.27 -13.21
C SER A 218 20.00 25.39 -12.27
N ALA A 219 20.17 25.05 -10.98
CA ALA A 219 19.13 25.24 -9.97
C ALA A 219 18.97 26.72 -9.53
N GLY A 220 19.98 27.56 -9.76
CA GLY A 220 20.02 28.96 -9.32
C GLY A 220 19.51 30.00 -10.32
N ALA A 221 19.22 29.61 -11.56
CA ALA A 221 18.80 30.53 -12.63
C ALA A 221 17.29 30.44 -12.92
N ASN A 222 16.43 30.64 -11.91
CA ASN A 222 15.05 31.11 -12.12
C ASN A 222 14.35 31.56 -10.81
N SER A 223 15.02 32.36 -9.98
CA SER A 223 14.31 33.13 -8.96
C SER A 223 14.35 34.62 -9.30
N LEU A 224 13.27 35.13 -9.92
CA LEU A 224 12.80 36.51 -9.75
C LEU A 224 11.39 36.65 -10.32
N ASP A 225 10.44 36.80 -9.40
CA ASP A 225 9.24 37.62 -9.44
C ASP A 225 8.40 37.68 -10.72
N THR A 226 7.16 37.16 -10.66
CA THR A 226 6.01 37.93 -11.15
C THR A 226 4.72 37.52 -10.42
N ASP A 227 4.38 38.37 -9.45
CA ASP A 227 3.02 38.68 -9.04
C ASP A 227 2.24 39.26 -10.24
N ALA A 228 1.14 38.61 -10.64
CA ALA A 228 -0.04 39.21 -11.29
C ALA A 228 -1.07 38.11 -11.62
N GLY A 229 -2.32 38.33 -11.22
CA GLY A 229 -3.40 37.37 -11.37
C GLY A 229 -4.12 37.36 -12.72
N LEU A 230 -5.20 36.57 -12.70
CA LEU A 230 -6.42 36.57 -13.52
C LEU A 230 -6.65 35.38 -14.47
N HIS A 231 -7.88 34.87 -14.33
CA HIS A 231 -8.75 34.12 -15.26
C HIS A 231 -8.44 32.63 -15.48
N THR A 232 -9.27 31.70 -14.98
CA THR A 232 -10.63 31.26 -15.41
C THR A 232 -10.70 30.72 -16.82
N ASP A 233 -11.24 29.49 -16.88
CA ASP A 233 -11.80 28.78 -18.02
C ASP A 233 -10.82 28.40 -19.14
N ASP A 234 -10.42 27.12 -19.15
CA ASP A 234 -10.46 26.35 -20.39
C ASP A 234 -10.62 24.86 -20.08
N ASP A 235 -11.64 24.30 -20.74
CA ASP A 235 -12.11 22.93 -20.71
C ASP A 235 -11.02 21.93 -21.08
N VAL A 236 -10.90 20.85 -20.30
CA VAL A 236 -10.20 19.62 -20.71
C VAL A 236 -11.26 18.51 -20.83
N PRO A 237 -11.78 18.21 -22.03
CA PRO A 237 -12.93 17.33 -22.20
C PRO A 237 -12.52 15.91 -22.68
N TRP A 238 -11.91 15.07 -21.85
CA TRP A 238 -11.67 13.64 -22.15
C TRP A 238 -11.46 12.88 -20.83
N MET A 239 -12.20 11.84 -20.40
CA MET A 239 -13.30 11.03 -20.92
C MET A 239 -14.16 10.60 -19.72
N ASP A 240 -15.47 10.82 -19.81
CA ASP A 240 -16.44 9.95 -19.14
C ASP A 240 -16.43 8.61 -19.88
N SER A 241 -16.29 7.51 -19.13
CA SER A 241 -16.64 6.19 -19.62
C SER A 241 -17.29 5.42 -18.48
N GLU A 242 -18.58 5.73 -18.30
CA GLU A 242 -19.53 4.79 -17.73
C GLU A 242 -19.60 3.55 -18.62
N VAL A 243 -19.14 2.40 -18.12
CA VAL A 243 -19.58 1.10 -18.66
C VAL A 243 -19.85 0.16 -17.50
N ALA A 244 -21.11 0.16 -17.07
CA ALA A 244 -21.73 -1.01 -16.47
C ALA A 244 -22.16 -1.95 -17.61
N GLY A 245 -21.72 -3.21 -17.60
CA GLY A 245 -22.32 -4.26 -18.44
C GLY A 245 -21.34 -5.29 -18.98
N ASP A 246 -21.42 -6.49 -18.40
CA ASP A 246 -21.06 -7.79 -18.97
C ASP A 246 -19.57 -8.07 -19.24
N ALA A 247 -19.02 -8.99 -18.43
CA ALA A 247 -17.63 -9.42 -18.44
C ALA A 247 -17.34 -10.33 -19.66
N SER A 248 -17.22 -9.72 -20.85
CA SER A 248 -16.44 -10.30 -21.94
C SER A 248 -15.05 -9.66 -21.95
N PRO A 249 -13.97 -10.43 -22.17
CA PRO A 249 -12.62 -9.87 -22.23
C PRO A 249 -12.58 -8.74 -23.28
N PRO A 250 -11.88 -7.63 -23.01
CA PRO A 250 -11.79 -6.52 -23.94
C PRO A 250 -11.28 -7.05 -25.29
N LYS A 251 -12.02 -6.77 -26.36
CA LYS A 251 -11.62 -7.18 -27.71
C LYS A 251 -10.29 -6.50 -28.05
N LEU A 252 -9.28 -7.30 -28.40
CA LEU A 252 -8.00 -6.84 -28.93
C LEU A 252 -8.25 -5.81 -30.05
N ARG A 253 -7.65 -4.62 -29.91
CA ARG A 253 -7.80 -3.55 -30.90
C ARG A 253 -6.97 -3.92 -32.12
N ASN A 254 -7.53 -3.75 -33.32
CA ASN A 254 -6.75 -3.94 -34.54
C ASN A 254 -5.96 -2.67 -34.84
N TRP A 255 -4.64 -2.72 -34.63
CA TRP A 255 -3.74 -1.58 -34.82
C TRP A 255 -3.65 -1.08 -36.27
N ASP A 256 -4.05 -1.91 -37.26
CA ASP A 256 -4.12 -1.47 -38.67
C ASP A 256 -5.16 -0.37 -38.90
N GLU A 257 -6.21 -0.31 -38.06
CA GLU A 257 -7.26 0.70 -38.16
C GLU A 257 -6.88 1.99 -37.42
N VAL A 258 -6.07 1.88 -36.36
CA VAL A 258 -5.68 3.01 -35.50
C VAL A 258 -4.52 3.79 -36.12
N LEU A 259 -3.54 3.10 -36.72
CA LEU A 259 -2.36 3.69 -37.33
C LEU A 259 -2.13 3.11 -38.74
N PRO A 260 -2.83 3.63 -39.77
CA PRO A 260 -2.68 3.14 -41.13
C PRO A 260 -1.26 3.39 -41.64
N GLY A 261 -0.55 2.32 -41.98
CA GLY A 261 0.84 2.35 -42.46
C GLY A 261 1.90 2.11 -41.37
N ILE A 262 1.49 1.64 -40.19
CA ILE A 262 2.43 1.15 -39.17
C ILE A 262 3.33 0.07 -39.75
N ASP A 263 4.62 0.15 -39.44
CA ASP A 263 5.55 -0.89 -39.84
C ASP A 263 5.25 -2.19 -39.05
N PRO A 264 5.48 -3.37 -39.66
CA PRO A 264 5.10 -4.63 -39.06
C PRO A 264 5.84 -4.95 -37.75
N GLU A 265 7.00 -4.33 -37.50
CA GLU A 265 7.80 -4.53 -36.29
C GLU A 265 7.20 -3.75 -35.10
N THR A 266 6.91 -2.47 -35.31
CA THR A 266 6.22 -1.63 -34.32
C THR A 266 4.80 -2.13 -34.06
N LYS A 267 4.12 -2.68 -35.07
CA LYS A 267 2.81 -3.32 -34.89
C LYS A 267 2.89 -4.53 -33.95
N ALA A 268 3.85 -5.43 -34.19
CA ALA A 268 4.05 -6.60 -33.34
C ALA A 268 4.38 -6.20 -31.90
N MET A 269 5.15 -5.14 -31.72
CA MET A 269 5.41 -4.58 -30.39
C MET A 269 4.12 -4.11 -29.71
N TYR A 270 3.28 -3.29 -30.37
CA TYR A 270 2.02 -2.85 -29.74
C TYR A 270 1.03 -3.98 -29.46
N GLU A 271 0.98 -5.00 -30.32
CA GLU A 271 0.17 -6.20 -30.08
C GLU A 271 0.67 -7.00 -28.86
N GLN A 272 1.99 -7.10 -28.67
CA GLN A 272 2.58 -7.70 -27.45
C GLN A 272 2.27 -6.87 -26.20
N TRP A 273 2.26 -5.53 -26.29
CA TRP A 273 1.88 -4.68 -25.16
C TRP A 273 0.41 -4.84 -24.78
N ASP A 274 -0.49 -4.95 -25.75
CA ASP A 274 -1.90 -5.26 -25.49
C ASP A 274 -2.06 -6.65 -24.85
N GLU A 275 -1.23 -7.63 -25.23
CA GLU A 275 -1.21 -8.97 -24.63
C GLU A 275 -0.65 -8.98 -23.19
N VAL A 276 0.31 -8.12 -22.86
CA VAL A 276 0.83 -7.99 -21.49
C VAL A 276 -0.15 -7.24 -20.58
N ILE A 277 -0.83 -6.20 -21.09
CA ILE A 277 -1.74 -5.38 -20.29
C ILE A 277 -3.11 -6.06 -20.12
N TYR A 278 -3.61 -6.71 -21.18
CA TYR A 278 -4.98 -7.26 -21.21
C TYR A 278 -5.04 -8.77 -21.47
N GLY A 279 -3.93 -9.41 -21.85
CA GLY A 279 -3.86 -10.84 -22.12
C GLY A 279 -3.43 -11.65 -20.91
N THR A 280 -3.44 -12.98 -21.07
CA THR A 280 -3.13 -13.97 -20.02
C THR A 280 -1.64 -14.29 -19.90
N LYS A 281 -0.77 -13.49 -20.51
CA LYS A 281 0.65 -13.82 -20.64
C LYS A 281 1.43 -13.23 -19.47
N ASP A 282 1.73 -14.08 -18.50
CA ASP A 282 2.45 -13.75 -17.27
C ASP A 282 3.97 -13.79 -17.50
N GLU A 283 4.46 -13.04 -18.49
CA GLU A 283 5.89 -12.87 -18.76
C GLU A 283 6.35 -11.49 -18.26
N PRO A 284 7.46 -11.40 -17.51
CA PRO A 284 7.93 -10.14 -16.96
C PRO A 284 8.31 -9.17 -18.08
N LEU A 285 7.88 -7.91 -17.92
CA LEU A 285 8.05 -6.82 -18.89
C LEU A 285 9.51 -6.59 -19.33
N THR A 286 10.47 -7.08 -18.55
CA THR A 286 11.91 -7.02 -18.83
C THR A 286 12.32 -7.83 -20.07
N TRP A 287 11.58 -8.89 -20.43
CA TRP A 287 11.90 -9.75 -21.58
C TRP A 287 11.56 -9.10 -22.94
N LEU A 288 10.82 -7.99 -22.94
CA LEU A 288 10.49 -7.23 -24.15
C LEU A 288 11.65 -6.35 -24.65
N PHE A 289 12.57 -5.96 -23.76
CA PHE A 289 13.65 -5.01 -24.08
C PHE A 289 15.04 -5.62 -24.03
N GLU A 290 15.21 -6.73 -23.31
CA GLU A 290 16.48 -7.41 -23.17
C GLU A 290 16.28 -8.90 -23.48
N GLU A 291 16.89 -9.38 -24.57
CA GLU A 291 17.04 -10.83 -24.75
C GLU A 291 17.81 -11.36 -23.54
N PRO A 292 17.28 -12.36 -22.82
CA PRO A 292 17.97 -12.88 -21.64
C PRO A 292 19.36 -13.34 -22.06
N LEU A 293 20.39 -12.76 -21.43
CA LEU A 293 21.78 -13.18 -21.57
C LEU A 293 21.85 -14.65 -21.15
N CYS A 294 21.68 -15.53 -22.14
CA CYS A 294 21.78 -16.97 -21.97
C CYS A 294 23.27 -17.29 -21.83
N LEU A 295 23.82 -17.04 -20.65
CA LEU A 295 25.15 -17.50 -20.31
C LEU A 295 25.13 -19.04 -20.40
N PRO A 296 25.99 -19.65 -21.24
CA PRO A 296 26.10 -21.09 -21.29
C PRO A 296 26.43 -21.61 -19.90
N LYS A 297 25.87 -22.78 -19.55
CA LYS A 297 26.22 -23.45 -18.28
C LYS A 297 27.74 -23.65 -18.25
N PRO A 298 28.39 -23.54 -17.09
CA PRO A 298 29.86 -23.60 -16.99
C PRO A 298 30.47 -24.88 -17.60
N ASP A 299 29.72 -25.97 -17.65
CA ASP A 299 30.15 -27.24 -18.27
C ASP A 299 30.21 -27.21 -19.82
N ASP A 300 29.56 -26.24 -20.46
CA ASP A 300 29.49 -26.09 -21.92
C ASP A 300 30.51 -25.07 -22.49
N VAL A 301 31.26 -24.37 -21.62
CA VAL A 301 32.30 -23.42 -22.03
C VAL A 301 33.59 -24.19 -22.31
N LYS A 302 33.85 -24.50 -23.58
CA LYS A 302 35.01 -25.31 -23.99
C LYS A 302 36.30 -24.52 -24.21
N ASP A 303 36.24 -23.19 -24.37
CA ASP A 303 37.39 -22.33 -24.66
C ASP A 303 37.23 -20.93 -24.05
N GLU A 304 38.33 -20.29 -23.64
CA GLU A 304 38.39 -18.89 -23.12
C GLU A 304 37.86 -17.82 -24.09
N LYS A 305 37.61 -18.17 -25.35
CA LYS A 305 36.99 -17.26 -26.33
C LYS A 305 35.46 -17.34 -26.38
N HIS A 306 34.87 -18.30 -25.66
CA HIS A 306 33.42 -18.55 -25.59
C HIS A 306 32.84 -18.25 -24.19
N ALA A 307 33.67 -17.75 -23.26
CA ALA A 307 33.25 -17.13 -22.01
C ALA A 307 33.12 -15.62 -22.23
#